data_AF-A0A3R6Y0X1-F1
#
_entry.id   AF-A0A3R6Y0X1-F1
#
_cell.length_a   1.000
_cell.length_b   1.000
_cell.length_c   1.000
_cell.angle_alpha   90.00
_cell.angle_beta   90.00
_cell.angle_gamma   90.00
#
_symmetry.space_group_name_H-M   'P 1'
#
loop_
_entity.id
_entity.type
_entity.pdbx_description
1 polymer ?
#
loop_
_entity_poly.entity_id
_entity_poly.type
_entity_poly.pdbx_seq_one_letter_code
_entity_poly.pdbx_strand_id
1 'polypeptide(L)'
;MAPPTLAARLEQQARDPIDVLRVRLKDVSETSVLNTQQLLEIKTDYLHRAESTKGQLDGFVQAQIDEIERASTLLSFDDSIAKVSLSLRNMGASCQRMREELGDDGVASEVSIARRNLKDLHTQMQFYEDLPATLAEMEQTLQVNLGQLVSVFSKYLIMDDWRQKMLLQVILRILDGTWSIVVNCIEMVQFDRKRLVDAFQIVEHLEKRRRKRVDANKLYLDHSLQPISESAAPSMFHMCRDQLATSLQARVADYFVHPPDQAFAQAFNGMLNNASNLLVDLEYVDRDVASCFPAAIDAVQVFVASYNTALEVQVARYRSGTVSAILDQNANLVMKLYLDGIQEQIHTWVTNIYNRDEEPVVGPSGELHSTRPNDIMNILSSQITIAQEWLSGGLLAR
;
A
#
# COMPACT_ATOMS: atom_id res chain seq x y z
N MET A 1 41.53 -45.70 32.53
CA MET A 1 41.67 -47.13 32.16
C MET A 1 41.07 -47.29 30.78
N ALA A 2 41.87 -47.64 29.76
CA ALA A 2 41.37 -47.84 28.41
C ALA A 2 40.50 -49.12 28.34
N PRO A 3 39.41 -49.14 27.56
CA PRO A 3 38.60 -50.34 27.39
C PRO A 3 39.45 -51.46 26.77
N PRO A 4 39.28 -52.73 27.20
CA PRO A 4 40.04 -53.83 26.63
C PRO A 4 39.76 -53.93 25.13
N THR A 5 40.82 -54.11 24.34
CA THR A 5 40.74 -54.27 22.89
C THR A 5 39.86 -55.48 22.53
N LEU A 6 39.22 -55.45 21.36
CA LEU A 6 38.33 -56.53 20.90
C LEU A 6 39.03 -57.89 20.94
N ALA A 7 40.31 -57.93 20.58
CA ALA A 7 41.16 -59.12 20.69
C ALA A 7 41.29 -59.64 22.13
N ALA A 8 41.48 -58.75 23.12
CA ALA A 8 41.57 -59.12 24.53
C ALA A 8 40.23 -59.62 25.08
N ARG A 9 39.10 -59.05 24.62
CA ARG A 9 37.75 -59.55 24.97
C ARG A 9 37.47 -60.93 24.38
N LEU A 10 37.87 -61.17 23.14
CA LEU A 10 37.72 -62.47 22.47
C LEU A 10 38.65 -63.53 23.07
N GLU A 11 39.89 -63.18 23.44
CA GLU A 11 40.80 -64.08 24.18
C GLU A 11 40.27 -64.44 25.57
N GLN A 12 39.68 -63.47 26.29
CA GLN A 12 39.08 -63.71 27.60
C GLN A 12 37.84 -64.61 27.50
N GLN A 13 36.99 -64.38 26.49
CA GLN A 13 35.86 -65.26 26.16
C GLN A 13 36.26 -66.62 25.60
N ALA A 14 37.48 -66.81 25.10
CA ALA A 14 38.00 -68.10 24.64
C ALA A 14 38.69 -68.89 25.76
N ARG A 15 39.24 -68.19 26.78
CA ARG A 15 39.78 -68.82 28.00
C ARG A 15 38.70 -69.40 28.90
N ASP A 16 37.59 -68.70 29.11
CA ASP A 16 36.46 -69.16 29.93
C ASP A 16 35.93 -70.56 29.51
N PRO A 17 35.69 -70.84 28.21
CA PRO A 17 35.24 -72.14 27.73
C PRO A 17 36.29 -73.24 27.84
N ILE A 18 37.58 -72.92 27.71
CA ILE A 18 38.69 -73.89 27.88
C ILE A 18 38.85 -74.26 29.36
N ASP A 19 38.70 -73.29 30.27
CA ASP A 19 38.75 -73.55 31.70
C ASP A 19 37.48 -74.27 32.20
N VAL A 20 36.31 -73.98 31.63
CA VAL A 20 35.08 -74.78 31.85
C VAL A 20 35.24 -76.21 31.32
N LEU A 21 35.86 -76.41 30.17
CA LEU A 21 36.19 -77.73 29.64
C LEU A 21 37.21 -78.46 30.52
N ARG A 22 38.25 -77.77 31.02
CA ARG A 22 39.22 -78.35 31.95
C ARG A 22 38.57 -78.75 33.27
N VAL A 23 37.71 -77.92 33.84
CA VAL A 23 36.97 -78.24 35.07
C VAL A 23 36.02 -79.41 34.82
N ARG A 24 35.25 -79.40 33.73
CA ARG A 24 34.35 -80.52 33.37
C ARG A 24 35.08 -81.81 33.02
N LEU A 25 36.27 -81.75 32.41
CA LEU A 25 37.08 -82.95 32.13
C LEU A 25 37.78 -83.48 33.38
N LYS A 26 38.19 -82.59 34.31
CA LYS A 26 38.84 -82.95 35.57
C LYS A 26 37.88 -83.60 36.56
N ASP A 27 36.62 -83.17 36.60
CA ASP A 27 35.57 -83.82 37.42
C ASP A 27 35.13 -85.19 36.84
N VAL A 28 35.36 -85.45 35.56
CA VAL A 28 34.98 -86.71 34.91
C VAL A 28 36.07 -87.79 35.00
N SER A 29 37.33 -87.42 35.28
CA SER A 29 38.44 -88.39 35.27
C SER A 29 38.46 -89.39 36.43
N GLU A 30 37.64 -89.23 37.47
CA GLU A 30 37.66 -90.16 38.61
C GLU A 30 36.47 -91.14 38.70
N THR A 31 35.29 -90.91 38.09
CA THR A 31 34.14 -91.83 38.32
C THR A 31 33.05 -91.97 37.23
N SER A 32 33.21 -91.58 35.95
CA SER A 32 32.36 -92.16 34.88
C SER A 32 32.84 -91.90 33.44
N VAL A 33 32.52 -92.82 32.54
CA VAL A 33 32.83 -92.80 31.10
C VAL A 33 32.09 -91.65 30.41
N LEU A 34 32.82 -90.70 29.82
CA LEU A 34 32.26 -89.72 28.88
C LEU A 34 31.63 -90.44 27.69
N ASN A 35 30.31 -90.34 27.55
CA ASN A 35 29.61 -90.89 26.39
C ASN A 35 29.97 -90.07 25.14
N THR A 36 30.40 -90.72 24.07
CA THR A 36 30.73 -90.15 22.76
C THR A 36 29.67 -89.16 22.23
N GLN A 37 28.42 -89.33 22.65
CA GLN A 37 27.31 -88.43 22.35
C GLN A 37 27.51 -86.99 22.89
N GLN A 38 28.02 -86.83 24.12
CA GLN A 38 28.23 -85.52 24.72
C GLN A 38 29.39 -84.76 24.06
N LEU A 39 30.42 -85.47 23.61
CA LEU A 39 31.52 -84.87 22.84
C LEU A 39 31.08 -84.40 21.44
N LEU A 40 30.14 -85.12 20.82
CA LEU A 40 29.52 -84.72 19.56
C LEU A 40 28.66 -83.46 19.72
N GLU A 41 27.89 -83.35 20.80
CA GLU A 41 27.11 -82.15 21.11
C GLU A 41 28.03 -80.93 21.32
N ILE A 42 29.07 -81.07 22.13
CA ILE A 42 30.05 -79.99 22.34
C ILE A 42 30.71 -79.57 21.02
N LYS A 43 31.12 -80.53 20.18
CA LYS A 43 31.70 -80.24 18.86
C LYS A 43 30.71 -79.46 17.97
N THR A 44 29.44 -79.84 17.99
CA THR A 44 28.41 -79.20 17.17
C THR A 44 28.15 -77.77 17.63
N ASP A 45 28.10 -77.53 18.95
CA ASP A 45 27.99 -76.18 19.52
C ASP A 45 29.17 -75.27 19.14
N TYR A 46 30.41 -75.81 19.17
CA TYR A 46 31.59 -75.05 18.76
C TYR A 46 31.59 -74.72 17.27
N LEU A 47 31.15 -75.65 16.42
CA LEU A 47 31.02 -75.39 14.98
C LEU A 47 29.98 -74.30 14.72
N HIS A 48 28.82 -74.36 15.38
CA HIS A 48 27.80 -73.33 15.27
C HIS A 48 28.28 -71.97 15.79
N ARG A 49 29.04 -71.94 16.89
CA ARG A 49 29.65 -70.69 17.39
C ARG A 49 30.69 -70.15 16.43
N ALA A 50 31.55 -71.00 15.86
CA ALA A 50 32.54 -70.59 14.88
C ALA A 50 31.89 -70.00 13.63
N GLU A 51 30.82 -70.61 13.14
CA GLU A 51 30.05 -70.12 11.98
C GLU A 51 29.34 -68.81 12.29
N SER A 52 28.75 -68.67 13.48
CA SER A 52 28.16 -67.41 13.96
C SER A 52 29.17 -66.28 14.07
N THR A 53 30.33 -66.52 14.71
CA THR A 53 31.39 -65.51 14.84
C THR A 53 31.97 -65.14 13.48
N LYS A 54 32.10 -66.10 12.56
CA LYS A 54 32.52 -65.82 11.18
C LYS A 54 31.51 -64.91 10.47
N GLY A 55 30.21 -65.22 10.56
CA GLY A 55 29.16 -64.37 9.98
C GLY A 55 29.14 -62.96 10.57
N GLN A 56 29.37 -62.81 11.88
CA GLN A 56 29.49 -61.51 12.53
C GLN A 56 30.72 -60.72 12.06
N LEU A 57 31.86 -61.39 11.88
CA LEU A 57 33.08 -60.77 11.39
C LEU A 57 32.92 -60.34 9.92
N ASP A 58 32.36 -61.19 9.07
CA ASP A 58 32.10 -60.89 7.67
C ASP A 58 31.16 -59.68 7.53
N GLY A 59 30.09 -59.63 8.34
CA GLY A 59 29.19 -58.47 8.38
C GLY A 59 29.85 -57.18 8.86
N PHE A 60 30.74 -57.27 9.86
CA PHE A 60 31.48 -56.10 10.35
C PHE A 60 32.48 -55.58 9.32
N VAL A 61 33.23 -56.48 8.67
CA VAL A 61 34.19 -56.13 7.63
C VAL A 61 33.48 -55.50 6.43
N GLN A 62 32.34 -56.06 6.01
CA GLN A 62 31.56 -55.49 4.92
C GLN A 62 31.06 -54.07 5.26
N ALA A 63 30.56 -53.86 6.48
CA ALA A 63 30.12 -52.53 6.91
C ALA A 63 31.27 -51.49 6.89
N GLN A 64 32.50 -51.90 7.23
CA GLN A 64 33.67 -51.03 7.15
C GLN A 64 34.08 -50.74 5.69
N ILE A 65 33.97 -51.73 4.80
CA ILE A 65 34.20 -51.53 3.36
C ILE A 65 33.19 -50.52 2.80
N ASP A 66 31.91 -50.67 3.11
CA ASP A 66 30.86 -49.75 2.65
C ASP A 66 31.03 -48.32 3.19
N GLU A 67 31.58 -48.15 4.41
CA GLU A 67 31.91 -46.84 4.99
C GLU A 67 33.10 -46.20 4.27
N ILE A 68 34.14 -46.98 3.94
CA ILE A 68 35.31 -46.52 3.19
C ILE A 68 34.91 -46.12 1.76
N GLU A 69 34.04 -46.89 1.10
CA GLU A 69 33.53 -46.56 -0.23
C GLU A 69 32.71 -45.27 -0.23
N ARG A 70 31.88 -45.05 0.81
CA ARG A 70 31.16 -43.78 1.00
C ARG A 70 32.11 -42.60 1.21
N ALA A 71 33.13 -42.76 2.05
CA ALA A 71 34.13 -41.71 2.28
C ALA A 71 34.95 -41.39 1.01
N SER A 72 35.32 -42.42 0.24
CA SER A 72 36.00 -42.27 -1.05
C SER A 72 35.15 -41.52 -2.08
N THR A 73 33.85 -41.82 -2.12
CA THR A 73 32.88 -41.12 -2.97
C THR A 73 32.78 -39.64 -2.57
N LEU A 74 32.80 -39.32 -1.27
CA LEU A 74 32.80 -37.93 -0.80
C LEU A 74 34.06 -37.16 -1.23
N LEU A 75 35.24 -37.79 -1.13
CA LEU A 75 36.51 -37.20 -1.57
C LEU A 75 36.54 -36.94 -3.08
N SER A 76 35.81 -37.73 -3.88
CA SER A 76 35.69 -37.49 -5.33
C SER A 76 34.97 -36.19 -5.70
N PHE A 77 34.23 -35.58 -4.75
CA PHE A 77 33.56 -34.30 -4.96
C PHE A 77 34.42 -33.08 -4.62
N ASP A 78 35.64 -33.23 -4.08
CA ASP A 78 36.47 -32.09 -3.67
C ASP A 78 36.75 -31.11 -4.82
N ASP A 79 37.04 -31.61 -6.02
CA ASP A 79 37.24 -30.78 -7.22
C ASP A 79 35.96 -30.04 -7.63
N SER A 80 34.80 -30.67 -7.43
CA SER A 80 33.49 -30.07 -7.72
C SER A 80 33.15 -28.99 -6.70
N ILE A 81 33.42 -29.23 -5.41
CA ILE A 81 33.24 -28.26 -4.33
C ILE A 81 34.20 -27.08 -4.52
N ALA A 82 35.44 -27.32 -4.93
CA ALA A 82 36.40 -26.28 -5.26
C ALA A 82 35.94 -25.41 -6.43
N LYS A 83 35.39 -26.02 -7.50
CA LYS A 83 34.80 -25.29 -8.64
C LYS A 83 33.60 -24.44 -8.22
N VAL A 84 32.68 -24.98 -7.42
CA VAL A 84 31.53 -24.23 -6.90
C VAL A 84 31.98 -23.07 -6.01
N SER A 85 32.95 -23.32 -5.13
CA SER A 85 33.51 -22.30 -4.23
C SER A 85 34.20 -21.18 -5.01
N LEU A 86 34.95 -21.52 -6.07
CA LEU A 86 35.57 -20.54 -6.95
C LEU A 86 34.52 -19.72 -7.71
N SER A 87 33.48 -20.37 -8.23
CA SER A 87 32.36 -19.69 -8.90
C SER A 87 31.64 -18.71 -7.98
N LEU A 88 31.37 -19.11 -6.73
CA LEU A 88 30.76 -18.23 -5.73
C LEU A 88 31.66 -17.05 -5.37
N ARG A 89 32.98 -17.27 -5.24
CA ARG A 89 33.94 -16.21 -4.98
C ARG A 89 34.02 -15.20 -6.15
N ASN A 90 34.01 -15.68 -7.38
CA ASN A 90 33.99 -14.83 -8.59
C ASN A 90 32.68 -14.03 -8.70
N MET A 91 31.55 -14.63 -8.31
CA MET A 91 30.25 -13.97 -8.24
C MET A 91 30.24 -12.87 -7.17
N GLY A 92 30.76 -13.17 -5.97
CA GLY A 92 30.93 -12.18 -4.90
C GLY A 92 31.79 -10.99 -5.32
N ALA A 93 32.93 -11.24 -5.98
CA ALA A 93 33.79 -10.18 -6.52
C ALA A 93 33.12 -9.34 -7.62
N SER A 94 32.24 -9.94 -8.42
CA SER A 94 31.48 -9.22 -9.45
C SER A 94 30.37 -8.36 -8.84
N CYS A 95 29.68 -8.86 -7.81
CA CYS A 95 28.72 -8.07 -7.05
C CYS A 95 29.37 -6.91 -6.30
N GLN A 96 30.58 -7.11 -5.76
CA GLN A 96 31.35 -6.07 -5.08
C GLN A 96 31.76 -4.95 -6.04
N ARG A 97 32.31 -5.28 -7.22
CA ARG A 97 32.63 -4.30 -8.27
C ARG A 97 31.40 -3.50 -8.72
N MET A 98 30.28 -4.19 -8.92
CA MET A 98 29.02 -3.53 -9.28
C MET A 98 28.53 -2.56 -8.20
N ARG A 99 28.72 -2.90 -6.92
CA ARG A 99 28.39 -2.03 -5.78
C ARG A 99 29.31 -0.81 -5.71
N GLU A 100 30.61 -0.99 -5.98
CA GLU A 100 31.60 0.10 -6.04
C GLU A 100 31.32 1.09 -7.19
N GLU A 101 30.85 0.61 -8.33
CA GLU A 101 30.52 1.44 -9.51
C GLU A 101 29.17 2.17 -9.39
N LEU A 102 28.17 1.56 -8.73
CA LEU A 102 26.79 2.09 -8.69
C LEU A 102 26.47 2.92 -7.44
N GLY A 103 27.29 2.86 -6.38
CA GLY A 103 26.99 3.48 -5.08
C GLY A 103 25.96 2.67 -4.27
N ASP A 104 25.96 2.87 -2.94
CA ASP A 104 25.33 1.92 -2.00
C ASP A 104 23.82 2.12 -1.73
N ASP A 105 23.19 3.16 -2.28
CA ASP A 105 21.78 3.45 -2.01
C ASP A 105 20.94 3.59 -3.30
N GLY A 106 19.91 2.74 -3.43
CA GLY A 106 18.80 2.89 -4.39
C GLY A 106 19.10 2.56 -5.86
N VAL A 107 20.30 2.85 -6.37
CA VAL A 107 20.64 2.77 -7.80
C VAL A 107 20.58 1.33 -8.34
N ALA A 108 21.03 0.34 -7.58
CA ALA A 108 20.98 -1.06 -8.03
C ALA A 108 19.53 -1.58 -8.25
N SER A 109 18.58 -1.10 -7.42
CA SER A 109 17.16 -1.42 -7.58
C SER A 109 16.58 -0.75 -8.82
N GLU A 110 16.87 0.54 -9.00
CA GLU A 110 16.43 1.32 -10.17
C GLU A 110 17.02 0.77 -11.47
N VAL A 111 18.31 0.39 -11.49
CA VAL A 111 18.98 -0.25 -12.63
C VAL A 111 18.38 -1.63 -12.92
N SER A 112 18.05 -2.41 -11.89
CA SER A 112 17.36 -3.70 -12.06
C SER A 112 15.97 -3.53 -12.66
N ILE A 113 15.22 -2.53 -12.21
CA ILE A 113 13.91 -2.15 -12.76
C ILE A 113 14.07 -1.68 -14.22
N ALA A 114 15.03 -0.79 -14.49
CA ALA A 114 15.31 -0.30 -15.84
C ALA A 114 15.69 -1.44 -16.79
N ARG A 115 16.53 -2.39 -16.36
CA ARG A 115 16.91 -3.57 -17.14
C ARG A 115 15.71 -4.47 -17.43
N ARG A 116 14.83 -4.69 -16.45
CA ARG A 116 13.59 -5.46 -16.64
C ARG A 116 12.70 -4.76 -17.68
N ASN A 117 12.48 -3.46 -17.52
CA ASN A 117 11.68 -2.66 -18.43
C ASN A 117 12.26 -2.68 -19.86
N LEU A 118 13.59 -2.58 -20.02
CA LEU A 118 14.25 -2.66 -21.33
C LEU A 118 14.11 -4.04 -21.97
N LYS A 119 14.20 -5.12 -21.18
CA LYS A 119 13.99 -6.49 -21.68
C LYS A 119 12.54 -6.69 -22.14
N ASP A 120 11.58 -6.19 -21.37
CA ASP A 120 10.16 -6.26 -21.70
C ASP A 120 9.85 -5.43 -22.96
N LEU A 121 10.40 -4.21 -23.06
CA LEU A 121 10.28 -3.35 -24.24
C LEU A 121 10.90 -4.01 -25.48
N HIS A 122 12.10 -4.58 -25.37
CA HIS A 122 12.73 -5.30 -26.47
C HIS A 122 11.88 -6.47 -26.97
N THR A 123 11.30 -7.25 -26.05
CA THR A 123 10.38 -8.34 -26.39
C THR A 123 9.14 -7.82 -27.13
N GLN A 124 8.57 -6.69 -26.70
CA GLN A 124 7.44 -6.05 -27.38
C GLN A 124 7.82 -5.54 -28.77
N MET A 125 8.99 -4.92 -28.92
CA MET A 125 9.48 -4.42 -30.21
C MET A 125 9.73 -5.56 -31.21
N GLN A 126 10.39 -6.63 -30.76
CA GLN A 126 10.61 -7.85 -31.55
C GLN A 126 9.27 -8.40 -32.06
N PHE A 127 8.26 -8.49 -31.19
CA PHE A 127 6.93 -8.95 -31.58
C PHE A 127 6.27 -8.07 -32.64
N TYR A 128 6.44 -6.73 -32.57
CA TYR A 128 5.96 -5.81 -33.61
C TYR A 128 6.69 -6.00 -34.94
N GLU A 129 8.01 -6.20 -34.91
CA GLU A 129 8.82 -6.44 -36.11
C GLU A 129 8.45 -7.75 -36.82
N ASP A 130 8.17 -8.79 -36.04
CA ASP A 130 7.83 -10.13 -36.55
C ASP A 130 6.35 -10.25 -36.99
N LEU A 131 5.49 -9.30 -36.60
CA LEU A 131 4.04 -9.33 -36.84
C LEU A 131 3.67 -9.48 -38.34
N PRO A 132 4.24 -8.69 -39.29
CA PRO A 132 3.87 -8.78 -40.69
C PRO A 132 4.23 -10.13 -41.31
N ALA A 133 5.40 -10.67 -40.96
CA ALA A 133 5.85 -11.98 -41.45
C ALA A 133 4.95 -13.10 -40.91
N THR A 134 4.59 -13.02 -39.62
CA THR A 134 3.67 -13.97 -38.97
C THR A 134 2.29 -13.96 -39.62
N LEU A 135 1.75 -12.77 -39.93
CA LEU A 135 0.47 -12.63 -40.64
C LEU A 135 0.51 -13.22 -42.05
N ALA A 136 1.58 -12.98 -42.81
CA ALA A 136 1.76 -13.54 -44.14
C ALA A 136 1.85 -15.08 -44.12
N GLU A 137 2.56 -15.66 -43.14
CA GLU A 137 2.61 -17.12 -42.94
C GLU A 137 1.23 -17.70 -42.63
N MET A 138 0.45 -17.03 -41.77
CA MET A 138 -0.90 -17.45 -41.40
C MET A 138 -1.86 -17.39 -42.58
N GLU A 139 -1.81 -16.32 -43.38
CA GLU A 139 -2.61 -16.18 -44.60
C GLU A 139 -2.26 -17.28 -45.61
N GLN A 140 -0.97 -17.50 -45.87
CA GLN A 140 -0.51 -18.56 -46.76
C GLN A 140 -0.96 -19.94 -46.28
N THR A 141 -0.91 -20.20 -44.97
CA THR A 141 -1.35 -21.47 -44.37
C THR A 141 -2.84 -21.71 -44.61
N LEU A 142 -3.68 -20.69 -44.45
CA LEU A 142 -5.12 -20.78 -44.74
C LEU A 142 -5.41 -21.00 -46.22
N GLN A 143 -4.63 -20.37 -47.11
CA GLN A 143 -4.78 -20.53 -48.56
C GLN A 143 -4.38 -21.93 -49.04
N VAL A 144 -3.35 -22.54 -48.43
CA VAL A 144 -2.80 -23.84 -48.84
C VAL A 144 -3.50 -25.01 -48.16
N ASN A 145 -3.90 -24.87 -46.89
CA ASN A 145 -4.52 -25.96 -46.13
C ASN A 145 -5.52 -25.46 -45.08
N LEU A 146 -6.80 -25.44 -45.45
CA LEU A 146 -7.92 -25.14 -44.54
C LEU A 146 -8.01 -26.08 -43.32
N GLY A 147 -7.41 -27.27 -43.36
CA GLY A 147 -7.33 -28.20 -42.22
C GLY A 147 -6.47 -27.66 -41.06
N GLN A 148 -5.65 -26.63 -41.29
CA GLN A 148 -4.83 -25.97 -40.28
C GLN A 148 -5.54 -24.78 -39.61
N LEU A 149 -6.84 -24.56 -39.88
CA LEU A 149 -7.61 -23.42 -39.36
C LEU A 149 -7.49 -23.25 -37.84
N VAL A 150 -7.53 -24.35 -37.07
CA VAL A 150 -7.40 -24.30 -35.61
C VAL A 150 -6.01 -23.80 -35.19
N SER A 151 -4.96 -24.29 -35.84
CA SER A 151 -3.57 -23.88 -35.59
C SER A 151 -3.38 -22.38 -35.87
N VAL A 152 -3.90 -21.91 -36.99
CA VAL A 152 -3.87 -20.48 -37.35
C VAL A 152 -4.69 -19.66 -36.36
N PHE A 153 -5.88 -20.12 -35.97
CA PHE A 153 -6.70 -19.43 -34.98
C PHE A 153 -6.02 -19.33 -33.61
N SER A 154 -5.32 -20.38 -33.16
CA SER A 154 -4.53 -20.34 -31.92
C SER A 154 -3.38 -19.32 -31.98
N LYS A 155 -2.66 -19.23 -33.11
CA LYS A 155 -1.64 -18.18 -33.31
C LYS A 155 -2.26 -16.78 -33.26
N TYR A 156 -3.40 -16.59 -33.93
CA TYR A 156 -4.16 -15.33 -33.90
C TYR A 156 -4.56 -14.92 -32.48
N LEU A 157 -5.07 -15.87 -31.67
CA LEU A 157 -5.50 -15.57 -30.30
C LEU A 157 -4.38 -15.01 -29.43
N ILE A 158 -3.15 -15.50 -29.58
CA ILE A 158 -1.98 -14.98 -28.84
C ILE A 158 -1.72 -13.51 -29.23
N MET A 159 -1.81 -13.20 -30.53
CA MET A 159 -1.61 -11.84 -31.04
C MET A 159 -2.73 -10.90 -30.59
N ASP A 160 -3.99 -11.37 -30.59
CA ASP A 160 -5.11 -10.57 -30.12
C ASP A 160 -5.03 -10.32 -28.61
N ASP A 161 -4.71 -11.32 -27.79
CA ASP A 161 -4.52 -11.15 -26.34
C ASP A 161 -3.44 -10.10 -26.03
N TRP A 162 -2.29 -10.19 -26.71
CA TRP A 162 -1.24 -9.18 -26.55
C TRP A 162 -1.71 -7.78 -26.95
N ARG A 163 -2.41 -7.65 -28.09
CA ARG A 163 -2.97 -6.37 -28.55
C ARG A 163 -3.93 -5.79 -27.52
N GLN A 164 -4.80 -6.61 -26.94
CA GLN A 164 -5.76 -6.20 -25.92
C GLN A 164 -5.05 -5.73 -24.65
N LYS A 165 -4.02 -6.45 -24.19
CA LYS A 165 -3.19 -6.05 -23.03
C LYS A 165 -2.50 -4.71 -23.26
N MET A 166 -1.91 -4.50 -24.44
CA MET A 166 -1.28 -3.23 -24.81
C MET A 166 -2.29 -2.08 -24.83
N LEU A 167 -3.44 -2.29 -25.47
CA LEU A 167 -4.51 -1.28 -25.50
C LEU A 167 -5.00 -0.94 -24.09
N LEU A 168 -5.18 -1.92 -23.22
CA LEU A 168 -5.57 -1.70 -21.83
C LEU A 168 -4.51 -0.88 -21.07
N GLN A 169 -3.23 -1.23 -21.20
CA GLN A 169 -2.15 -0.48 -20.55
C GLN A 169 -2.09 0.97 -21.01
N VAL A 170 -2.22 1.21 -22.33
CA VAL A 170 -2.23 2.56 -22.89
C VAL A 170 -3.42 3.36 -22.37
N ILE A 171 -4.62 2.76 -22.35
CA ILE A 171 -5.82 3.41 -21.82
C ILE A 171 -5.66 3.75 -20.33
N LEU A 172 -5.16 2.82 -19.52
CA LEU A 172 -4.92 3.05 -18.10
C LEU A 172 -3.93 4.19 -17.88
N ARG A 173 -2.85 4.27 -18.65
CA ARG A 173 -1.87 5.36 -18.57
C ARG A 173 -2.44 6.71 -18.98
N ILE A 174 -3.24 6.75 -20.04
CA ILE A 174 -3.94 7.98 -20.45
C ILE A 174 -4.90 8.44 -19.36
N LEU A 175 -5.66 7.51 -18.78
CA LEU A 175 -6.61 7.81 -17.70
C LEU A 175 -5.90 8.30 -16.44
N ASP A 176 -4.82 7.65 -16.02
CA ASP A 176 -3.99 8.07 -14.88
C ASP A 176 -3.49 9.51 -15.04
N GLY A 177 -2.92 9.84 -16.21
CA GLY A 177 -2.51 11.20 -16.53
C GLY A 177 -3.68 12.18 -16.59
N THR A 178 -4.82 11.77 -17.12
CA THR A 178 -6.05 12.58 -17.17
C THR A 178 -6.54 12.91 -15.76
N TRP A 179 -6.59 11.91 -14.87
CA TRP A 179 -7.03 12.10 -13.49
C TRP A 179 -6.09 13.00 -12.70
N SER A 180 -4.78 12.84 -12.87
CA SER A 180 -3.79 13.74 -12.27
C SER A 180 -4.02 15.21 -12.66
N ILE A 181 -4.39 15.48 -13.92
CA ILE A 181 -4.72 16.83 -14.39
C ILE A 181 -6.06 17.32 -13.78
N VAL A 182 -7.08 16.47 -13.78
CA VAL A 182 -8.43 16.81 -13.29
C VAL A 182 -8.43 17.12 -11.79
N VAL A 183 -7.73 16.33 -10.96
CA VAL A 183 -7.71 16.54 -9.50
C VAL A 183 -6.95 17.81 -9.12
N ASN A 184 -5.96 18.22 -9.93
CA ASN A 184 -5.20 19.46 -9.75
C ASN A 184 -5.77 20.62 -10.60
N CYS A 185 -7.08 20.63 -10.84
CA CYS A 185 -7.69 21.58 -11.78
C CYS A 185 -7.50 23.06 -11.40
N ILE A 186 -7.43 23.40 -10.10
CA ILE A 186 -7.18 24.78 -9.66
C ILE A 186 -5.80 25.24 -10.16
N GLU A 187 -4.76 24.44 -9.89
CA GLU A 187 -3.39 24.71 -10.28
C GLU A 187 -3.25 24.68 -11.80
N MET A 188 -3.90 23.73 -12.48
CA MET A 188 -3.81 23.60 -13.93
C MET A 188 -4.40 24.80 -14.67
N VAL A 189 -5.45 25.46 -14.16
CA VAL A 189 -5.94 26.69 -14.80
C VAL A 189 -4.92 27.82 -14.74
N GLN A 190 -4.12 27.88 -13.67
CA GLN A 190 -3.06 28.88 -13.50
C GLN A 190 -1.85 28.60 -14.40
N PHE A 191 -1.44 27.34 -14.53
CA PHE A 191 -0.23 26.96 -15.26
C PHE A 191 -0.45 26.60 -16.73
N ASP A 192 -1.50 25.84 -17.05
CA ASP A 192 -1.79 25.31 -18.38
C ASP A 192 -3.29 24.98 -18.55
N ARG A 193 -4.10 26.03 -18.73
CA ARG A 193 -5.55 25.90 -18.92
C ARG A 193 -5.90 24.99 -20.09
N LYS A 194 -5.10 24.99 -21.15
CA LYS A 194 -5.35 24.15 -22.34
C LYS A 194 -5.27 22.67 -21.98
N ARG A 195 -4.26 22.27 -21.23
CA ARG A 195 -4.08 20.88 -20.81
C ARG A 195 -5.23 20.36 -19.95
N LEU A 196 -5.82 21.22 -19.11
CA LEU A 196 -7.04 20.88 -18.36
C LEU A 196 -8.24 20.64 -19.30
N VAL A 197 -8.44 21.53 -20.27
CA VAL A 197 -9.52 21.38 -21.27
C VAL A 197 -9.33 20.11 -22.10
N ASP A 198 -8.11 19.82 -22.54
CA ASP A 198 -7.79 18.61 -23.31
C ASP A 198 -8.06 17.33 -22.48
N ALA A 199 -7.76 17.35 -21.17
CA ALA A 199 -8.09 16.25 -20.26
C ALA A 199 -9.61 16.02 -20.18
N PHE A 200 -10.41 17.08 -20.07
CA PHE A 200 -11.86 16.96 -20.07
C PHE A 200 -12.43 16.51 -21.43
N GLN A 201 -11.83 16.90 -22.55
CA GLN A 201 -12.21 16.38 -23.87
C GLN A 201 -12.02 14.86 -23.96
N ILE A 202 -10.93 14.32 -23.38
CA ILE A 202 -10.73 12.86 -23.29
C ILE A 202 -11.88 12.21 -22.52
N VAL A 203 -12.24 12.76 -21.35
CA VAL A 203 -13.37 12.26 -20.54
C VAL A 203 -14.68 12.27 -21.34
N GLU A 204 -14.96 13.35 -22.08
CA GLU A 204 -16.15 13.45 -22.94
C GLU A 204 -16.13 12.44 -24.10
N HIS A 205 -14.98 12.23 -24.74
CA HIS A 205 -14.85 11.24 -25.81
C HIS A 205 -15.11 9.82 -25.32
N LEU A 206 -14.59 9.49 -24.13
CA LEU A 206 -14.82 8.20 -23.50
C LEU A 206 -16.28 8.03 -23.07
N GLU A 207 -16.92 9.08 -22.55
CA GLU A 207 -18.36 9.06 -22.23
C GLU A 207 -19.23 8.90 -23.49
N LYS A 208 -18.92 9.62 -24.56
CA LYS A 208 -19.61 9.45 -25.86
C LYS A 208 -19.45 8.03 -26.39
N ARG A 209 -18.26 7.44 -26.28
CA ARG A 209 -18.02 6.03 -26.67
C ARG A 209 -18.79 5.06 -25.77
N ARG A 210 -18.91 5.33 -24.47
CA ARG A 210 -19.73 4.56 -23.54
C ARG A 210 -21.21 4.64 -23.91
N ARG A 211 -21.78 5.84 -24.08
CA ARG A 211 -23.19 6.03 -24.45
C ARG A 211 -23.54 5.34 -25.76
N LYS A 212 -22.71 5.48 -26.80
CA LYS A 212 -22.87 4.73 -28.06
C LYS A 212 -22.94 3.21 -27.87
N ARG A 213 -22.25 2.65 -26.87
CA ARG A 213 -22.31 1.20 -26.56
C ARG A 213 -23.63 0.84 -25.88
N VAL A 214 -24.05 1.64 -24.89
CA VAL A 214 -25.31 1.46 -24.15
C VAL A 214 -26.50 1.62 -25.10
N ASP A 215 -26.56 2.73 -25.85
CA ASP A 215 -27.67 3.08 -26.74
C ASP A 215 -27.84 2.09 -27.90
N ALA A 216 -26.75 1.45 -28.34
CA ALA A 216 -26.79 0.47 -29.41
C ALA A 216 -27.41 -0.87 -28.98
N ASN A 217 -27.64 -1.09 -27.68
CA ASN A 217 -28.14 -2.34 -27.09
C ASN A 217 -27.38 -3.60 -27.58
N LYS A 218 -26.12 -3.42 -28.00
CA LYS A 218 -25.28 -4.48 -28.56
C LYS A 218 -24.55 -5.16 -27.41
N LEU A 219 -24.74 -6.48 -27.31
CA LEU A 219 -24.00 -7.33 -26.39
C LEU A 219 -22.52 -7.30 -26.80
N TYR A 220 -21.72 -6.54 -26.06
CA TYR A 220 -20.27 -6.50 -26.25
C TYR A 220 -19.63 -7.51 -25.33
N LEU A 221 -18.76 -8.33 -25.90
CA LEU A 221 -17.98 -9.30 -25.15
C LEU A 221 -16.64 -8.68 -24.76
N ASP A 222 -16.13 -9.00 -23.58
CA ASP A 222 -14.79 -8.67 -23.14
C ASP A 222 -13.75 -9.59 -23.83
N HIS A 223 -12.48 -9.43 -23.44
CA HIS A 223 -11.36 -10.22 -23.94
C HIS A 223 -11.48 -11.73 -23.62
N SER A 224 -12.36 -12.10 -22.68
CA SER A 224 -12.69 -13.48 -22.32
C SER A 224 -14.01 -13.94 -22.97
N LEU A 225 -14.51 -13.19 -23.95
CA LEU A 225 -15.78 -13.42 -24.62
C LEU A 225 -16.99 -13.39 -23.66
N GLN A 226 -16.89 -12.68 -22.53
CA GLN A 226 -17.96 -12.51 -21.56
C GLN A 226 -18.72 -11.20 -21.78
N PRO A 227 -20.05 -11.16 -21.61
CA PRO A 227 -20.81 -9.93 -21.76
C PRO A 227 -20.32 -8.85 -20.80
N ILE A 228 -20.00 -7.67 -21.31
CA ILE A 228 -19.67 -6.50 -20.50
C ILE A 228 -20.97 -5.98 -19.87
N SER A 229 -21.10 -6.09 -18.56
CA SER A 229 -22.23 -5.51 -17.81
C SER A 229 -22.13 -3.99 -17.74
N GLU A 230 -23.27 -3.30 -17.57
CA GLU A 230 -23.26 -1.85 -17.30
C GLU A 230 -22.49 -1.50 -16.02
N SER A 231 -22.46 -2.41 -15.03
CA SER A 231 -21.64 -2.26 -13.82
C SER A 231 -20.13 -2.30 -14.09
N ALA A 232 -19.70 -2.93 -15.19
CA ALA A 232 -18.30 -2.95 -15.62
C ALA A 232 -17.91 -1.73 -16.48
N ALA A 233 -18.86 -0.84 -16.82
CA ALA A 233 -18.63 0.36 -17.63
C ALA A 233 -19.27 1.60 -16.98
N PRO A 234 -18.75 2.07 -15.83
CA PRO A 234 -19.26 3.25 -15.14
C PRO A 234 -19.20 4.52 -16.01
N SER A 235 -20.07 5.49 -15.70
CA SER A 235 -20.08 6.80 -16.36
C SER A 235 -18.75 7.52 -16.11
N MET A 236 -18.13 8.02 -17.18
CA MET A 236 -16.84 8.73 -17.06
C MET A 236 -17.00 10.05 -16.29
N PHE A 237 -18.17 10.69 -16.40
CA PHE A 237 -18.47 11.89 -15.62
C PHE A 237 -18.67 11.57 -14.14
N HIS A 238 -19.26 10.41 -13.82
CA HIS A 238 -19.38 9.98 -12.43
C HIS A 238 -18.00 9.69 -11.83
N MET A 239 -17.16 8.93 -12.54
CA MET A 239 -15.78 8.67 -12.11
C MET A 239 -14.98 9.96 -11.93
N CYS A 240 -15.13 10.91 -12.84
CA CYS A 240 -14.49 12.23 -12.75
C CYS A 240 -14.89 12.95 -11.46
N ARG A 241 -16.18 12.96 -11.12
CA ARG A 241 -16.70 13.55 -9.88
C ARG A 241 -16.14 12.85 -8.64
N ASP A 242 -16.11 11.53 -8.64
CA ASP A 242 -15.65 10.75 -7.49
C ASP A 242 -14.15 10.93 -7.24
N GLN A 243 -13.35 10.91 -8.31
CA GLN A 243 -11.89 11.14 -8.23
C GLN A 243 -11.58 12.54 -7.70
N LEU A 244 -12.27 13.56 -8.24
CA LEU A 244 -12.13 14.93 -7.78
C LEU A 244 -12.57 15.09 -6.32
N ALA A 245 -13.74 14.58 -5.96
CA ALA A 245 -14.26 14.65 -4.58
C ALA A 245 -13.32 13.97 -3.58
N THR A 246 -12.81 12.79 -3.91
CA THR A 246 -11.86 12.05 -3.07
C THR A 246 -10.57 12.87 -2.85
N SER A 247 -10.02 13.45 -3.92
CA SER A 247 -8.81 14.26 -3.81
C SER A 247 -9.05 15.56 -3.03
N LEU A 248 -10.18 16.23 -3.21
CA LEU A 248 -10.54 17.44 -2.46
C LEU A 248 -10.74 17.14 -0.98
N GLN A 249 -11.40 16.05 -0.64
CA GLN A 249 -11.57 15.62 0.75
C GLN A 249 -10.22 15.31 1.41
N ALA A 250 -9.30 14.66 0.71
CA ALA A 250 -7.94 14.41 1.19
C ALA A 250 -7.18 15.73 1.42
N ARG A 251 -7.23 16.66 0.46
CA ARG A 251 -6.60 17.99 0.59
C ARG A 251 -7.12 18.77 1.79
N VAL A 252 -8.45 18.76 2.02
CA VAL A 252 -9.04 19.36 3.22
C VAL A 252 -8.61 18.62 4.48
N ALA A 253 -8.54 17.29 4.46
CA ALA A 253 -8.08 16.54 5.62
C ALA A 253 -6.66 16.95 6.04
N ASP A 254 -5.77 17.18 5.07
CA ASP A 254 -4.39 17.62 5.29
C ASP A 254 -4.31 19.05 5.85
N TYR A 255 -5.14 19.99 5.37
CA TYR A 255 -5.17 21.35 5.90
C TYR A 255 -5.54 21.42 7.38
N PHE A 256 -6.37 20.49 7.86
CA PHE A 256 -6.92 20.51 9.22
C PHE A 256 -6.20 19.51 10.15
N VAL A 257 -5.00 19.05 9.79
CA VAL A 257 -4.12 18.30 10.70
C VAL A 257 -3.50 19.26 11.71
N HIS A 258 -3.87 19.11 12.98
CA HIS A 258 -3.29 19.89 14.08
C HIS A 258 -2.34 19.02 14.94
N PRO A 259 -1.19 19.56 15.37
CA PRO A 259 -0.33 18.90 16.35
C PRO A 259 -1.10 18.62 17.66
N PRO A 260 -0.87 17.46 18.30
CA PRO A 260 -1.63 17.05 19.50
C PRO A 260 -1.45 18.01 20.69
N ASP A 261 -0.33 18.74 20.74
CA ASP A 261 0.01 19.65 21.84
C ASP A 261 -0.34 21.12 21.56
N GLN A 262 -1.04 21.41 20.45
CA GLN A 262 -1.39 22.78 20.09
C GLN A 262 -2.55 23.31 20.96
N ALA A 263 -2.39 24.52 21.50
CA ALA A 263 -3.43 25.17 22.29
C ALA A 263 -4.72 25.38 21.47
N PHE A 264 -5.89 25.13 22.06
CA PHE A 264 -7.20 25.19 21.38
C PHE A 264 -7.41 26.49 20.60
N ALA A 265 -7.10 27.64 21.20
CA ALA A 265 -7.25 28.95 20.53
C ALA A 265 -6.39 29.08 19.27
N GLN A 266 -5.18 28.50 19.26
CA GLN A 266 -4.31 28.48 18.08
C GLN A 266 -4.81 27.51 17.03
N ALA A 267 -5.27 26.32 17.43
CA ALA A 267 -5.87 25.35 16.53
C ALA A 267 -7.15 25.88 15.88
N PHE A 268 -8.01 26.56 16.65
CA PHE A 268 -9.25 27.17 16.17
C PHE A 268 -9.00 28.35 15.22
N ASN A 269 -8.05 29.23 15.53
CA ASN A 269 -7.66 30.30 14.61
C ASN A 269 -7.05 29.74 13.31
N GLY A 270 -6.25 28.67 13.40
CA GLY A 270 -5.74 27.97 12.23
C GLY A 270 -6.86 27.36 11.37
N MET A 271 -7.86 26.75 12.02
CA MET A 271 -9.06 26.23 11.37
C MET A 271 -9.84 27.31 10.62
N LEU A 272 -10.08 28.47 11.24
CA LEU A 272 -10.77 29.60 10.60
C LEU A 272 -9.98 30.15 9.39
N ASN A 273 -8.65 30.24 9.52
CA ASN A 273 -7.79 30.65 8.42
C ASN A 273 -7.86 29.66 7.25
N ASN A 274 -7.82 28.35 7.54
CA ASN A 274 -7.95 27.31 6.52
C ASN A 274 -9.33 27.32 5.87
N ALA A 275 -10.41 27.51 6.64
CA ALA A 275 -11.75 27.66 6.10
C ALA A 275 -11.88 28.90 5.19
N SER A 276 -11.22 30.00 5.55
CA SER A 276 -11.16 31.20 4.71
C SER A 276 -10.44 30.92 3.38
N ASN A 277 -9.35 30.14 3.40
CA ASN A 277 -8.66 29.72 2.17
C ASN A 277 -9.57 28.85 1.27
N LEU A 278 -10.39 27.96 1.85
CA LEU A 278 -11.35 27.17 1.07
C LEU A 278 -12.41 28.06 0.39
N LEU A 279 -12.84 29.16 1.02
CA LEU A 279 -13.75 30.12 0.39
C LEU A 279 -13.08 30.82 -0.79
N VAL A 280 -11.81 31.22 -0.65
CA VAL A 280 -11.03 31.80 -1.76
C VAL A 280 -10.88 30.80 -2.90
N ASP A 281 -10.63 29.52 -2.59
CA ASP A 281 -10.59 28.45 -3.59
C ASP A 281 -11.94 28.34 -4.32
N LEU A 282 -13.08 28.40 -3.61
CA LEU A 282 -14.41 28.34 -4.22
C LEU A 282 -14.69 29.54 -5.13
N GLU A 283 -14.33 30.75 -4.71
CA GLU A 283 -14.46 31.96 -5.54
C GLU A 283 -13.61 31.85 -6.82
N TYR A 284 -12.40 31.32 -6.69
CA TYR A 284 -11.52 31.07 -7.83
C TYR A 284 -12.09 29.98 -8.75
N VAL A 285 -12.67 28.92 -8.19
CA VAL A 285 -13.30 27.85 -8.95
C VAL A 285 -14.48 28.37 -9.75
N ASP A 286 -15.37 29.16 -9.15
CA ASP A 286 -16.52 29.75 -9.82
C ASP A 286 -16.08 30.68 -10.97
N ARG A 287 -15.08 31.54 -10.72
CA ARG A 287 -14.60 32.52 -11.70
C ARG A 287 -13.86 31.91 -12.88
N ASP A 288 -12.86 31.06 -12.60
CA ASP A 288 -11.86 30.67 -13.60
C ASP A 288 -11.91 29.19 -13.97
N VAL A 289 -12.18 28.30 -13.01
CA VAL A 289 -12.08 26.84 -13.19
C VAL A 289 -13.35 26.24 -13.79
N ALA A 290 -14.53 26.67 -13.34
CA ALA A 290 -15.82 26.11 -13.74
C ALA A 290 -16.03 26.18 -15.26
N SER A 291 -15.53 27.22 -15.91
CA SER A 291 -15.59 27.39 -17.37
C SER A 291 -14.84 26.31 -18.17
N CYS A 292 -13.91 25.59 -17.53
CA CYS A 292 -13.12 24.53 -18.17
C CYS A 292 -13.82 23.15 -18.07
N PHE A 293 -14.80 23.00 -17.18
CA PHE A 293 -15.47 21.73 -16.96
C PHE A 293 -16.52 21.46 -18.05
N PRO A 294 -16.78 20.18 -18.38
CA PRO A 294 -17.91 19.82 -19.23
C PRO A 294 -19.22 20.28 -18.59
N ALA A 295 -20.17 20.77 -19.40
CA ALA A 295 -21.47 21.26 -18.92
C ALA A 295 -22.29 20.21 -18.15
N ALA A 296 -21.97 18.92 -18.31
CA ALA A 296 -22.59 17.82 -17.56
C ALA A 296 -22.06 17.68 -16.12
N ILE A 297 -20.97 18.37 -15.77
CA ILE A 297 -20.37 18.36 -14.44
C ILE A 297 -20.43 19.79 -13.89
N ASP A 298 -21.26 19.98 -12.89
CA ASP A 298 -21.29 21.22 -12.12
C ASP A 298 -20.06 21.26 -11.19
N ALA A 299 -19.02 21.95 -11.65
CA ALA A 299 -17.75 22.06 -10.92
C ALA A 299 -17.96 22.68 -9.54
N VAL A 300 -18.67 23.80 -9.46
CA VAL A 300 -18.91 24.53 -8.21
C VAL A 300 -19.63 23.64 -7.21
N GLN A 301 -20.68 22.95 -7.64
CA GLN A 301 -21.41 22.03 -6.76
C GLN A 301 -20.56 20.87 -6.27
N VAL A 302 -19.66 20.33 -7.10
CA VAL A 302 -18.73 19.26 -6.69
C VAL A 302 -17.76 19.75 -5.62
N PHE A 303 -17.19 20.95 -5.80
CA PHE A 303 -16.29 21.55 -4.81
C PHE A 303 -17.00 21.86 -3.49
N VAL A 304 -18.16 22.54 -3.55
CA VAL A 304 -18.97 22.87 -2.37
C VAL A 304 -19.36 21.61 -1.60
N ALA A 305 -19.89 20.59 -2.29
CA ALA A 305 -20.28 19.34 -1.64
C ALA A 305 -19.08 18.61 -1.00
N SER A 306 -17.92 18.60 -1.69
CA SER A 306 -16.71 17.92 -1.20
C SER A 306 -16.12 18.62 0.02
N TYR A 307 -16.04 19.95 -0.02
CA TYR A 307 -15.56 20.77 1.10
C TYR A 307 -16.51 20.67 2.31
N ASN A 308 -17.82 20.76 2.11
CA ASN A 308 -18.80 20.61 3.20
C ASN A 308 -18.69 19.23 3.86
N THR A 309 -18.65 18.16 3.07
CA THR A 309 -18.49 16.79 3.60
C THR A 309 -17.20 16.66 4.41
N ALA A 310 -16.09 17.19 3.92
CA ALA A 310 -14.81 17.12 4.63
C ALA A 310 -14.81 17.96 5.91
N LEU A 311 -15.37 19.18 5.86
CA LEU A 311 -15.50 20.07 7.01
C LEU A 311 -16.41 19.47 8.09
N GLU A 312 -17.51 18.83 7.72
CA GLU A 312 -18.39 18.13 8.67
C GLU A 312 -17.63 17.06 9.47
N VAL A 313 -16.75 16.29 8.81
CA VAL A 313 -15.88 15.30 9.48
C VAL A 313 -14.92 15.99 10.47
N GLN A 314 -14.31 17.11 10.09
CA GLN A 314 -13.40 17.82 10.98
C GLN A 314 -14.15 18.44 12.17
N VAL A 315 -15.27 19.11 11.92
CA VAL A 315 -16.12 19.70 12.97
C VAL A 315 -16.66 18.61 13.90
N ALA A 316 -17.00 17.43 13.40
CA ALA A 316 -17.43 16.29 14.21
C ALA A 316 -16.38 15.85 15.24
N ARG A 317 -15.08 15.96 14.92
CA ARG A 317 -13.97 15.67 15.86
C ARG A 317 -13.94 16.65 17.04
N TYR A 318 -14.36 17.89 16.83
CA TYR A 318 -14.54 18.87 17.92
C TYR A 318 -15.87 18.66 18.67
N ARG A 319 -16.90 18.12 18.00
CA ARG A 319 -18.19 17.77 18.62
C ARG A 319 -18.11 16.54 19.55
N SER A 320 -17.12 15.66 19.41
CA SER A 320 -16.93 14.52 20.32
C SER A 320 -16.43 14.91 21.72
N GLY A 321 -15.96 16.16 21.91
CA GLY A 321 -15.93 16.80 23.22
C GLY A 321 -17.32 17.38 23.49
N THR A 322 -18.01 16.89 24.51
CA THR A 322 -19.39 17.22 24.92
C THR A 322 -19.89 18.57 24.40
N VAL A 323 -20.72 18.52 23.35
CA VAL A 323 -21.28 19.67 22.61
C VAL A 323 -21.88 20.74 23.53
N SER A 324 -22.49 20.37 24.66
CA SER A 324 -22.99 21.34 25.65
C SER A 324 -21.88 22.08 26.38
N ALA A 325 -20.82 21.39 26.83
CA ALA A 325 -19.74 22.03 27.58
C ALA A 325 -18.91 22.97 26.69
N ILE A 326 -18.65 22.59 25.43
CA ILE A 326 -17.82 23.40 24.52
C ILE A 326 -18.61 24.56 23.92
N LEU A 327 -19.89 24.39 23.58
CA LEU A 327 -20.73 25.51 23.13
C LEU A 327 -20.96 26.51 24.26
N ASP A 328 -21.27 26.05 25.47
CA ASP A 328 -21.44 26.95 26.61
C ASP A 328 -20.12 27.64 26.98
N GLN A 329 -18.98 26.94 26.94
CA GLN A 329 -17.69 27.51 27.29
C GLN A 329 -17.13 28.44 26.20
N ASN A 330 -17.33 28.14 24.92
CA ASN A 330 -16.93 29.03 23.81
C ASN A 330 -17.87 30.22 23.68
N ALA A 331 -19.19 30.04 23.83
CA ALA A 331 -20.12 31.15 23.90
C ALA A 331 -19.73 32.06 25.07
N ASN A 332 -19.57 31.51 26.27
CA ASN A 332 -19.15 32.30 27.45
C ASN A 332 -17.79 32.98 27.25
N LEU A 333 -16.84 32.35 26.55
CA LEU A 333 -15.55 32.97 26.22
C LEU A 333 -15.69 34.11 25.21
N VAL A 334 -16.49 33.93 24.14
CA VAL A 334 -16.75 34.97 23.13
C VAL A 334 -17.51 36.15 23.73
N MET A 335 -18.50 35.89 24.59
CA MET A 335 -19.20 36.93 25.35
C MET A 335 -18.27 37.61 26.34
N LYS A 336 -17.39 36.87 27.03
CA LYS A 336 -16.39 37.47 27.91
C LYS A 336 -15.46 38.41 27.13
N LEU A 337 -14.95 37.98 25.98
CA LEU A 337 -14.11 38.81 25.11
C LEU A 337 -14.87 40.04 24.57
N TYR A 338 -16.16 39.89 24.23
CA TYR A 338 -17.02 40.99 23.85
C TYR A 338 -17.23 41.98 25.01
N LEU A 339 -17.54 41.49 26.22
CA LEU A 339 -17.72 42.32 27.41
C LEU A 339 -16.44 43.05 27.82
N ASP A 340 -15.31 42.36 27.77
CA ASP A 340 -13.98 42.93 28.07
C ASP A 340 -13.61 44.01 27.03
N GLY A 341 -13.89 43.79 25.74
CA GLY A 341 -13.61 44.75 24.67
C GLY A 341 -14.58 45.93 24.61
N ILE A 342 -15.88 45.68 24.85
CA ILE A 342 -16.90 46.73 24.75
C ILE A 342 -16.84 47.69 25.93
N GLN A 343 -16.35 47.25 27.10
CA GLN A 343 -16.16 48.13 28.25
C GLN A 343 -15.17 49.25 27.94
N GLU A 344 -14.03 48.92 27.35
CA GLU A 344 -13.00 49.88 26.96
C GLU A 344 -13.49 50.80 25.82
N GLN A 345 -14.23 50.25 24.86
CA GLN A 345 -14.83 51.02 23.77
C GLN A 345 -15.91 51.99 24.27
N ILE A 346 -16.83 51.55 25.14
CA ILE A 346 -17.85 52.42 25.75
C ILE A 346 -17.16 53.53 26.55
N HIS A 347 -16.15 53.20 27.34
CA HIS A 347 -15.41 54.21 28.09
C HIS A 347 -14.77 55.26 27.17
N THR A 348 -14.19 54.82 26.06
CA THR A 348 -13.60 55.68 25.02
C THR A 348 -14.66 56.56 24.34
N TRP A 349 -15.78 55.98 23.91
CA TRP A 349 -16.86 56.71 23.25
C TRP A 349 -17.52 57.73 24.17
N VAL A 350 -17.82 57.35 25.41
CA VAL A 350 -18.41 58.26 26.42
C VAL A 350 -17.43 59.40 26.72
N THR A 351 -16.14 59.10 26.86
CA THR A 351 -15.10 60.12 27.08
C THR A 351 -15.01 61.07 25.89
N ASN A 352 -15.07 60.56 24.67
CA ASN A 352 -15.05 61.38 23.45
C ASN A 352 -16.29 62.25 23.32
N ILE A 353 -17.48 61.73 23.64
CA ILE A 353 -18.73 62.50 23.63
C ILE A 353 -18.70 63.58 24.72
N TYR A 354 -18.15 63.27 25.90
CA TYR A 354 -18.04 64.21 27.00
C TYR A 354 -17.07 65.37 26.69
N ASN A 355 -15.96 65.06 26.00
CA ASN A 355 -14.92 66.02 25.64
C ASN A 355 -15.14 66.71 24.29
N ARG A 356 -16.16 66.32 23.52
CA ARG A 356 -16.50 66.94 22.23
C ARG A 356 -16.98 68.37 22.43
N ASP A 357 -16.42 69.31 21.68
CA ASP A 357 -16.97 70.67 21.57
C ASP A 357 -18.38 70.59 20.97
N GLU A 358 -19.36 71.14 21.68
CA GLU A 358 -20.78 71.05 21.32
C GLU A 358 -21.45 72.43 21.40
N GLU A 359 -22.18 72.79 20.36
CA GLU A 359 -23.11 73.93 20.40
C GLU A 359 -24.44 73.51 21.04
N PRO A 360 -24.96 74.26 22.02
CA PRO A 360 -26.20 73.90 22.70
C PRO A 360 -27.40 73.99 21.76
N VAL A 361 -28.26 72.97 21.79
CA VAL A 361 -29.46 72.88 20.95
C VAL A 361 -30.63 73.54 21.67
N VAL A 362 -31.39 74.40 20.98
CA VAL A 362 -32.57 75.06 21.57
C VAL A 362 -33.77 74.11 21.52
N GLY A 363 -34.31 73.79 22.69
CA GLY A 363 -35.50 72.97 22.87
C GLY A 363 -36.81 73.70 22.52
N PRO A 364 -37.94 72.97 22.45
CA PRO A 364 -39.23 73.50 22.01
C PRO A 364 -39.76 74.66 22.87
N SER A 365 -39.35 74.76 24.13
CA SER A 365 -39.71 75.85 25.06
C SER A 365 -38.60 76.90 25.25
N GLY A 366 -37.56 76.87 24.41
CA GLY A 366 -36.47 77.84 24.43
C GLY A 366 -35.35 77.52 25.42
N GLU A 367 -35.40 76.36 26.09
CA GLU A 367 -34.30 75.89 26.94
C GLU A 367 -33.11 75.38 26.11
N LEU A 368 -31.89 75.49 26.65
CA LEU A 368 -30.69 74.96 26.02
C LEU A 368 -30.47 73.50 26.44
N HIS A 369 -30.41 72.60 25.48
CA HIS A 369 -30.20 71.17 25.65
C HIS A 369 -28.82 70.77 25.11
N SER A 370 -28.16 69.83 25.80
CA SER A 370 -27.03 69.09 25.25
C SER A 370 -27.54 67.80 24.60
N THR A 371 -26.96 67.43 23.47
CA THR A 371 -27.17 66.16 22.78
C THR A 371 -26.36 65.02 23.41
N ARG A 372 -25.35 65.32 24.25
CA ARG A 372 -24.48 64.32 24.88
C ARG A 372 -25.25 63.23 25.65
N PRO A 373 -26.26 63.55 26.50
CA PRO A 373 -27.01 62.52 27.20
C PRO A 373 -27.74 61.59 26.22
N ASN A 374 -28.27 62.13 25.12
CA ASN A 374 -28.98 61.35 24.12
C ASN A 374 -28.02 60.45 23.32
N ASP A 375 -26.87 60.98 22.91
CA ASP A 375 -25.82 60.22 22.20
C ASP A 375 -25.28 59.06 23.07
N ILE A 376 -25.03 59.33 24.36
CA ILE A 376 -24.59 58.30 25.32
C ILE A 376 -25.67 57.23 25.48
N MET A 377 -26.93 57.63 25.66
CA MET A 377 -28.03 56.68 25.82
C MET A 377 -28.28 55.83 24.56
N ASN A 378 -28.08 56.38 23.37
CA ASN A 378 -28.20 55.64 22.12
C ASN A 378 -27.10 54.59 21.97
N ILE A 379 -25.86 54.93 22.32
CA ILE A 379 -24.74 53.98 22.32
C ILE A 379 -25.02 52.85 23.32
N LEU A 380 -25.35 53.19 24.57
CA LEU A 380 -25.64 52.19 25.60
C LEU A 380 -26.80 51.29 25.20
N SER A 381 -27.89 51.86 24.67
CA SER A 381 -29.05 51.10 24.21
C SER A 381 -28.68 50.15 23.08
N SER A 382 -27.90 50.60 22.10
CA SER A 382 -27.41 49.75 21.00
C SER A 382 -26.57 48.57 21.50
N GLN A 383 -25.66 48.81 22.45
CA GLN A 383 -24.80 47.74 23.00
C GLN A 383 -25.58 46.76 23.87
N ILE A 384 -26.58 47.25 24.61
CA ILE A 384 -27.51 46.42 25.39
C ILE A 384 -28.36 45.56 24.47
N THR A 385 -28.85 46.08 23.36
CA THR A 385 -29.61 45.30 22.36
C THR A 385 -28.78 44.16 21.78
N ILE A 386 -27.51 44.41 21.42
CA ILE A 386 -26.60 43.37 20.93
C ILE A 386 -26.38 42.28 22.00
N ALA A 387 -26.20 42.67 23.26
CA ALA A 387 -26.08 41.73 24.37
C ALA A 387 -27.37 40.90 24.59
N GLN A 388 -28.54 41.52 24.45
CA GLN A 388 -29.85 40.87 24.59
C GLN A 388 -30.15 39.90 23.44
N GLU A 389 -29.82 40.24 22.20
CA GLU A 389 -29.93 39.35 21.04
C GLU A 389 -29.04 38.11 21.17
N TRP A 390 -27.88 38.28 21.80
CA TRP A 390 -26.95 37.19 22.04
C TRP A 390 -27.44 36.28 23.20
N LEU A 391 -27.93 36.85 24.30
CA LEU A 391 -28.52 36.11 25.43
C LEU A 391 -29.81 35.36 25.08
N SER A 392 -30.57 35.85 24.10
CA SER A 392 -31.78 35.20 23.59
C SER A 392 -31.51 34.16 22.50
N GLY A 393 -30.25 33.97 22.09
CA GLY A 393 -29.84 33.03 21.05
C GLY A 393 -30.18 33.46 19.62
N GLY A 394 -30.71 34.66 19.41
CA GLY A 394 -31.13 35.17 18.09
C GLY A 394 -29.98 35.35 17.11
N LEU A 395 -28.77 35.63 17.61
CA LEU A 395 -27.54 35.79 16.81
C LEU A 395 -26.91 34.46 16.34
N LEU A 396 -27.28 33.33 16.95
CA LEU A 396 -26.81 31.98 16.58
C LEU A 396 -27.81 31.23 15.67
N ALA A 397 -29.00 31.80 15.46
CA ALA A 397 -30.12 31.19 14.73
C ALA A 397 -30.33 31.76 13.32
N ARG A 398 -29.43 32.64 12.84
CA ARG A 398 -29.33 33.10 11.46
C ARG A 398 -27.99 32.66 10.89
#